data_AF-A0A2E8L7Z8-F1
#
_entry.id   AF-A0A2E8L7Z8-F1
#
_cell.length_a   1.000
_cell.length_b   1.000
_cell.length_c   1.000
_cell.angle_alpha   90.00
_cell.angle_beta   90.00
_cell.angle_gamma   90.00
#
_symmetry.space_group_name_H-M   'P 1'
#
loop_
_entity.id
_entity.type
_entity.pdbx_description
1 polymer ?
#
loop_
_entity_poly.entity_id
_entity_poly.type
_entity_poly.pdbx_seq_one_letter_code
_entity_poly.pdbx_strand_id
1 'polypeptide(L)'
;MSAPADRPPSVDKLARSIADVGLPHPMLVDAARAAIAANIPDSARTIAVATSRRMLRPVINATGTILHTNLGRAPMAWEQPERYTNLELDLTTGQRGSRMATAGALIAKACGAEDAIIVNNCAAAVLLGLGGLAEGRDVIVSRSELVEIGGGFRIPDVMARSGANLIEVGTTNRTRVDDFRSAVDDPDNDVAVVLRVHQSNYTIVGFTEAPTTAQLAGLNAPLVADIGSGLLDSRCPWLKGDPPGWLADEPAARQTLDGGAGLVMFSGDKLLGGPQAGIIAGDAELVRKCAAHPLARALRPGSLVLAALQATALAYLAEDGDAIPFWRMASLNDDQLRERADAYGVGEIVDVMSTPGGGTLPGVEIPSVGIAVEGDQREALRELDQPIIARVDHGDSSAGETTVLDLRTIHPDDDEVVAGVLHSLPSAI
;
A
#
# COMPACT_ATOMS: atom_id res chain seq x y z
N MET A 1 -41.30 17.20 -51.28
CA MET A 1 -39.85 17.01 -51.11
C MET A 1 -39.62 16.82 -49.61
N SER A 2 -39.44 15.59 -49.14
CA SER A 2 -39.07 15.35 -47.75
C SER A 2 -37.66 15.88 -47.53
N ALA A 3 -37.42 16.57 -46.41
CA ALA A 3 -36.08 16.97 -45.99
C ALA A 3 -35.12 15.76 -46.06
N PRO A 4 -33.85 15.95 -46.48
CA PRO A 4 -32.91 14.85 -46.45
C PRO A 4 -32.77 14.37 -45.01
N ALA A 5 -33.01 13.07 -44.80
CA ALA A 5 -32.73 12.42 -43.52
C ALA A 5 -31.27 12.72 -43.17
N ASP A 6 -31.07 13.36 -42.01
CA ASP A 6 -29.77 13.82 -41.54
C ASP A 6 -28.83 12.62 -41.49
N ARG A 7 -27.90 12.54 -42.45
CA ARG A 7 -26.99 11.39 -42.53
C ARG A 7 -26.06 11.48 -41.32
N PRO A 8 -25.83 10.37 -40.59
CA PRO A 8 -24.93 10.39 -39.46
C PRO A 8 -23.54 10.92 -39.90
N PRO A 9 -22.87 11.72 -39.04
CA PRO A 9 -21.59 12.30 -39.40
C PRO A 9 -20.55 11.23 -39.68
N SER A 10 -19.56 11.56 -40.51
CA SER A 10 -18.44 10.66 -40.77
C SER A 10 -17.70 10.37 -39.46
N VAL A 11 -17.58 9.08 -39.13
CA VAL A 11 -16.85 8.60 -37.95
C VAL A 11 -15.42 9.14 -37.93
N ASP A 12 -14.71 9.11 -39.06
CA ASP A 12 -13.32 9.57 -39.14
C ASP A 12 -13.23 11.10 -38.95
N LYS A 13 -14.19 11.85 -39.50
CA LYS A 13 -14.25 13.30 -39.31
C LYS A 13 -14.47 13.65 -37.84
N LEU A 14 -15.40 12.95 -37.18
CA LEU A 14 -15.72 13.15 -35.76
C LEU A 14 -14.54 12.74 -34.86
N ALA A 15 -13.86 11.63 -35.17
CA ALA A 15 -12.66 11.21 -34.45
C ALA A 15 -11.53 12.23 -34.56
N ARG A 16 -11.29 12.78 -35.76
CA ARG A 16 -10.29 13.84 -35.97
C ARG A 16 -10.62 15.14 -35.25
N SER A 17 -11.91 15.48 -35.08
CA SER A 17 -12.30 16.71 -34.37
C SER A 17 -12.09 16.65 -32.87
N ILE A 18 -11.82 15.47 -32.30
CA ILE A 18 -11.54 15.26 -30.87
C ILE A 18 -10.10 14.76 -30.62
N ALA A 19 -9.20 15.01 -31.57
CA ALA A 19 -7.79 14.58 -31.48
C ALA A 19 -7.02 15.28 -30.35
N ASP A 20 -7.50 16.43 -29.88
CA ASP A 20 -6.97 17.19 -28.73
C ASP A 20 -7.06 16.41 -27.42
N VAL A 21 -7.95 15.40 -27.32
CA VAL A 21 -8.08 14.56 -26.11
C VAL A 21 -6.81 13.71 -25.87
N GLY A 22 -5.94 13.55 -26.87
CA GLY A 22 -4.65 12.86 -26.71
C GLY A 22 -4.73 11.33 -26.72
N LEU A 23 -5.91 10.75 -26.94
CA LEU A 23 -6.07 9.31 -27.14
C LEU A 23 -5.62 8.89 -28.56
N PRO A 24 -5.11 7.66 -28.73
CA PRO A 24 -4.83 7.11 -30.05
C PRO A 24 -6.06 7.13 -30.96
N HIS A 25 -5.88 7.43 -32.24
CA HIS A 25 -6.97 7.55 -33.23
C HIS A 25 -7.98 6.38 -33.21
N PRO A 26 -7.58 5.09 -33.08
CA PRO A 26 -8.56 4.00 -32.97
C PRO A 26 -9.55 4.16 -31.81
N MET A 27 -9.12 4.70 -30.67
CA MET A 27 -9.99 4.93 -29.51
C MET A 27 -10.92 6.12 -29.72
N LEU A 28 -10.46 7.15 -30.44
CA LEU A 28 -11.30 8.28 -30.86
C LEU A 28 -12.37 7.83 -31.86
N VAL A 29 -12.03 6.90 -32.75
CA VAL A 29 -12.98 6.23 -33.65
C VAL A 29 -14.05 5.45 -32.87
N ASP A 30 -13.66 4.73 -31.81
CA ASP A 30 -14.62 4.02 -30.96
C ASP A 30 -15.55 4.97 -30.21
N ALA A 31 -15.03 6.09 -29.67
CA ALA A 31 -15.85 7.13 -29.07
C ALA A 31 -16.84 7.76 -30.07
N ALA A 32 -16.37 8.07 -31.28
CA ALA A 32 -17.22 8.58 -32.36
C ALA A 32 -18.31 7.58 -32.76
N ARG A 33 -17.98 6.29 -32.89
CA ARG A 33 -18.96 5.23 -33.19
C ARG A 33 -20.00 5.09 -32.09
N ALA A 34 -19.58 5.10 -30.82
CA ALA A 34 -20.49 5.03 -29.69
C ALA A 34 -21.46 6.22 -29.66
N ALA A 35 -20.96 7.43 -29.86
CA ALA A 35 -21.76 8.65 -29.92
C ALA A 35 -22.78 8.64 -31.06
N ILE A 36 -22.36 8.20 -32.27
CA ILE A 36 -23.24 8.06 -33.43
C ILE A 36 -24.30 6.97 -33.19
N ALA A 37 -23.92 5.82 -32.63
CA ALA A 37 -24.86 4.74 -32.33
C ALA A 37 -25.90 5.14 -31.27
N ALA A 38 -25.53 6.01 -30.33
CA ALA A 38 -26.44 6.60 -29.36
C ALA A 38 -27.32 7.73 -29.94
N ASN A 39 -27.15 8.11 -31.21
CA ASN A 39 -27.75 9.28 -31.85
C ASN A 39 -27.43 10.61 -31.17
N ILE A 40 -26.26 10.72 -30.53
CA ILE A 40 -25.76 11.96 -29.90
C ILE A 40 -24.31 12.19 -30.33
N PRO A 41 -24.01 12.52 -31.61
CA PRO A 41 -22.63 12.64 -32.10
C PRO A 41 -21.74 13.61 -31.29
N ASP A 42 -22.32 14.70 -30.77
CA ASP A 42 -21.60 15.70 -29.97
C ASP A 42 -21.09 15.13 -28.62
N SER A 43 -21.64 14.01 -28.17
CA SER A 43 -21.15 13.29 -26.97
C SER A 43 -19.82 12.57 -27.18
N ALA A 44 -19.31 12.48 -28.42
CA ALA A 44 -18.05 11.78 -28.72
C ALA A 44 -16.88 12.31 -27.89
N ARG A 45 -16.81 13.64 -27.69
CA ARG A 45 -15.78 14.26 -26.84
C ARG A 45 -15.92 13.80 -25.39
N THR A 46 -17.14 13.86 -24.83
CA THR A 46 -17.42 13.42 -23.46
C THR A 46 -17.03 11.95 -23.25
N ILE A 47 -17.34 11.08 -24.22
CA ILE A 47 -16.96 9.66 -24.18
C ILE A 47 -15.44 9.51 -24.22
N ALA A 48 -14.74 10.24 -25.10
CA ALA A 48 -13.28 10.18 -25.21
C ALA A 48 -12.59 10.68 -23.94
N VAL A 49 -13.04 11.81 -23.38
CA VAL A 49 -12.53 12.36 -22.10
C VAL A 49 -12.78 11.37 -20.97
N ALA A 50 -13.98 10.79 -20.87
CA ALA A 50 -14.28 9.78 -19.85
C ALA A 50 -13.40 8.53 -19.99
N THR A 51 -13.12 8.09 -21.21
CA THR A 51 -12.19 6.97 -21.47
C THR A 51 -10.76 7.33 -21.05
N SER A 52 -10.28 8.52 -21.40
CA SER A 52 -8.95 9.00 -20.97
C SER A 52 -8.83 9.08 -19.46
N ARG A 53 -9.88 9.55 -18.77
CA ARG A 53 -9.92 9.66 -17.30
C ARG A 53 -9.92 8.31 -16.57
N ARG A 54 -10.23 7.20 -17.25
CA ARG A 54 -10.14 5.84 -16.69
C ARG A 54 -8.75 5.23 -16.78
N MET A 55 -7.83 5.85 -17.54
CA MET A 55 -6.45 5.39 -17.63
C MET A 55 -5.64 5.83 -16.41
N LEU A 56 -4.59 5.09 -16.08
CA LEU A 56 -3.65 5.48 -15.04
C LEU A 56 -2.98 6.81 -15.43
N ARG A 57 -3.00 7.76 -14.50
CA ARG A 57 -2.37 9.07 -14.64
C ARG A 57 -1.91 9.57 -13.26
N PRO A 58 -0.92 10.48 -13.20
CA PRO A 58 -0.61 11.19 -11.98
C PRO A 58 -1.81 11.98 -11.47
N VAL A 59 -1.94 12.05 -10.15
CA VAL A 59 -2.92 12.87 -9.44
C VAL A 59 -2.23 13.52 -8.24
N ILE A 60 -2.71 14.69 -7.82
CA ILE A 60 -2.26 15.35 -6.59
C ILE A 60 -3.10 14.80 -5.44
N ASN A 61 -2.44 14.22 -4.43
CA ASN A 61 -3.10 13.74 -3.23
C ASN A 61 -3.20 14.87 -2.19
N ALA A 62 -4.37 15.46 -2.02
CA ALA A 62 -4.66 16.46 -0.99
C ALA A 62 -5.59 15.92 0.11
N THR A 63 -5.64 14.59 0.27
CA THR A 63 -6.57 13.95 1.22
C THR A 63 -6.02 13.86 2.64
N GLY A 64 -4.70 13.94 2.82
CA GLY A 64 -4.05 13.66 4.10
C GLY A 64 -3.87 12.17 4.39
N THR A 65 -4.31 11.28 3.49
CA THR A 65 -4.05 9.84 3.61
C THR A 65 -2.73 9.51 2.90
N ILE A 66 -1.69 9.19 3.67
CA ILE A 66 -0.34 8.95 3.12
C ILE A 66 -0.32 7.66 2.28
N LEU A 67 -0.67 6.52 2.88
CA LEU A 67 -0.80 5.24 2.16
C LEU A 67 -2.21 5.07 1.60
N HIS A 68 -2.59 5.91 0.64
CA HIS A 68 -3.92 5.88 0.05
C HIS A 68 -4.09 4.70 -0.92
N THR A 69 -4.92 3.72 -0.57
CA THR A 69 -5.10 2.48 -1.35
C THR A 69 -5.56 2.73 -2.78
N ASN A 70 -6.54 3.62 -2.99
CA ASN A 70 -7.02 3.97 -4.34
C ASN A 70 -6.00 4.75 -5.18
N LEU A 71 -5.01 5.41 -4.57
CA LEU A 71 -4.00 6.21 -5.26
C LEU A 71 -2.65 5.50 -5.36
N GLY A 72 -2.58 4.20 -5.02
CA GLY A 72 -1.38 3.38 -5.20
C GLY A 72 -0.47 3.24 -3.98
N ARG A 73 -0.95 3.60 -2.77
CA ARG A 73 -0.21 3.49 -1.49
C ARG A 73 1.08 4.34 -1.48
N ALA A 74 2.24 3.76 -1.16
CA ALA A 74 3.50 4.47 -1.01
C ALA A 74 4.01 4.97 -2.37
N PRO A 75 4.17 6.29 -2.57
CA PRO A 75 4.88 6.81 -3.73
C PRO A 75 6.37 6.45 -3.63
N MET A 76 7.04 6.35 -4.79
CA MET A 76 8.45 5.97 -4.87
C MET A 76 9.24 7.02 -5.65
N ALA A 77 10.42 7.37 -5.13
CA ALA A 77 11.42 8.16 -5.86
C ALA A 77 12.33 7.23 -6.68
N TRP A 78 11.75 6.46 -7.63
CA TRP A 78 12.48 5.51 -8.45
C TRP A 78 12.10 5.57 -9.93
N GLU A 79 13.11 5.61 -10.78
CA GLU A 79 12.96 5.51 -12.23
C GLU A 79 13.83 4.36 -12.78
N GLN A 80 13.28 3.59 -13.71
CA GLN A 80 14.03 2.56 -14.40
C GLN A 80 14.56 3.10 -15.73
N PRO A 81 15.88 3.20 -15.93
CA PRO A 81 16.44 3.60 -17.22
C PRO A 81 16.18 2.54 -18.29
N GLU A 82 16.08 2.96 -19.56
CA GLU A 82 15.98 2.08 -20.73
C GLU A 82 17.32 1.37 -21.02
N ARG A 83 17.79 0.56 -20.07
CA ARG A 83 19.09 -0.13 -20.11
C ARG A 83 18.99 -1.54 -19.51
N TYR A 84 19.88 -2.42 -19.97
CA TYR A 84 20.05 -3.74 -19.36
C TYR A 84 20.64 -3.64 -17.95
N THR A 85 20.26 -4.59 -17.09
CA THR A 85 20.79 -4.73 -15.72
C THR A 85 21.33 -6.13 -15.49
N ASN A 86 22.17 -6.29 -14.47
CA ASN A 86 22.77 -7.56 -14.06
C ASN A 86 21.82 -8.41 -13.20
N LEU A 87 20.52 -8.41 -13.50
CA LEU A 87 19.45 -8.99 -12.69
C LEU A 87 19.70 -10.45 -12.26
N GLU A 88 20.20 -11.28 -13.17
CA GLU A 88 20.56 -12.69 -12.90
C GLU A 88 22.01 -12.96 -13.33
N LEU A 89 22.87 -11.94 -13.34
CA LEU A 89 24.28 -12.06 -13.74
C LEU A 89 25.17 -11.58 -12.61
N ASP A 90 26.02 -12.46 -12.11
CA ASP A 90 27.10 -12.07 -11.22
C ASP A 90 28.24 -11.47 -12.04
N LEU A 91 28.53 -10.19 -11.82
CA LEU A 91 29.57 -9.47 -12.56
C LEU A 91 30.99 -9.87 -12.15
N THR A 92 31.16 -10.51 -10.99
CA THR A 92 32.46 -11.01 -10.50
C THR A 92 32.86 -12.29 -11.22
N THR A 93 31.89 -13.21 -11.39
CA THR A 93 32.13 -14.53 -11.98
C THR A 93 31.74 -14.62 -13.46
N GLY A 94 30.91 -13.70 -13.95
CA GLY A 94 30.31 -13.75 -15.28
C GLY A 94 29.25 -14.84 -15.45
N GLN A 95 28.84 -15.50 -14.35
CA GLN A 95 27.90 -16.62 -14.38
C GLN A 95 26.49 -16.20 -13.96
N ARG A 96 25.51 -17.07 -14.25
CA ARG A 96 24.13 -16.86 -13.81
C ARG A 96 24.04 -16.87 -12.29
N GLY A 97 23.47 -15.81 -11.73
CA GLY A 97 23.17 -15.66 -10.31
C GLY A 97 21.67 -15.70 -9.99
N SER A 98 21.34 -15.72 -8.70
CA SER A 98 19.96 -15.57 -8.23
C SER A 98 19.58 -14.10 -8.17
N ARG A 99 18.49 -13.71 -8.84
CA ARG A 99 17.94 -12.35 -8.72
C ARG A 99 17.48 -11.98 -7.31
N MET A 100 17.26 -12.97 -6.44
CA MET A 100 16.84 -12.75 -5.06
C MET A 100 17.99 -12.43 -4.13
N ALA A 101 19.23 -12.68 -4.56
CA ALA A 101 20.38 -12.63 -3.67
C ALA A 101 20.61 -11.23 -3.06
N THR A 102 20.35 -10.16 -3.81
CA THR A 102 20.75 -8.81 -3.37
C THR A 102 19.67 -8.12 -2.54
N ALA A 103 18.46 -7.92 -3.10
CA ALA A 103 17.40 -7.23 -2.38
C ALA A 103 16.97 -7.98 -1.11
N GLY A 104 16.89 -9.32 -1.16
CA GLY A 104 16.61 -10.14 0.02
C GLY A 104 17.67 -9.95 1.11
N ALA A 105 18.95 -10.09 0.78
CA ALA A 105 20.03 -9.93 1.74
C ALA A 105 20.09 -8.52 2.37
N LEU A 106 19.81 -7.47 1.59
CA LEU A 106 19.75 -6.10 2.11
C LEU A 106 18.60 -5.91 3.11
N ILE A 107 17.41 -6.43 2.78
CA ILE A 107 16.26 -6.39 3.68
C ILE A 107 16.52 -7.22 4.94
N ALA A 108 17.06 -8.43 4.80
CA ALA A 108 17.43 -9.28 5.95
C ALA A 108 18.38 -8.54 6.89
N LYS A 109 19.42 -7.91 6.35
CA LYS A 109 20.33 -7.07 7.13
C LYS A 109 19.61 -5.91 7.83
N ALA A 110 18.69 -5.24 7.14
CA ALA A 110 17.99 -4.08 7.65
C ALA A 110 17.01 -4.43 8.80
N CYS A 111 16.34 -5.58 8.76
CA CYS A 111 15.46 -6.06 9.84
C CYS A 111 16.17 -6.96 10.89
N GLY A 112 17.42 -7.37 10.66
CA GLY A 112 18.16 -8.26 11.57
C GLY A 112 17.84 -9.74 11.41
N ALA A 113 17.32 -10.16 10.26
CA ALA A 113 17.12 -11.57 9.92
C ALA A 113 18.42 -12.23 9.41
N GLU A 114 18.47 -13.56 9.43
CA GLU A 114 19.57 -14.33 8.85
C GLU A 114 19.49 -14.37 7.32
N ASP A 115 18.28 -14.50 6.77
CA ASP A 115 18.01 -14.50 5.33
C ASP A 115 16.63 -13.91 5.03
N ALA A 116 16.40 -13.54 3.77
CA ALA A 116 15.08 -13.13 3.29
C ALA A 116 14.88 -13.40 1.80
N ILE A 117 13.62 -13.67 1.43
CA ILE A 117 13.18 -13.75 0.04
C ILE A 117 12.04 -12.77 -0.24
N ILE A 118 11.98 -12.31 -1.49
CA ILE A 118 10.99 -11.34 -1.96
C ILE A 118 10.04 -12.01 -2.95
N VAL A 119 8.74 -11.80 -2.75
CA VAL A 119 7.65 -12.28 -3.61
C VAL A 119 6.74 -11.12 -4.02
N ASN A 120 5.72 -11.40 -4.83
CA ASN A 120 4.87 -10.40 -5.47
C ASN A 120 4.16 -9.42 -4.49
N ASN A 121 3.64 -9.93 -3.37
CA ASN A 121 2.94 -9.14 -2.34
C ASN A 121 2.86 -9.95 -1.03
N CYS A 122 2.40 -9.34 0.07
CA CYS A 122 2.30 -10.04 1.36
C CYS A 122 1.35 -11.25 1.33
N ALA A 123 0.27 -11.20 0.54
CA ALA A 123 -0.61 -12.35 0.31
C ALA A 123 0.16 -13.55 -0.28
N ALA A 124 1.03 -13.30 -1.25
CA ALA A 124 1.93 -14.30 -1.81
C ALA A 124 2.98 -14.76 -0.78
N ALA A 125 3.40 -13.90 0.13
CA ALA A 125 4.32 -14.25 1.22
C ALA A 125 3.67 -15.27 2.16
N VAL A 126 2.43 -15.00 2.62
CA VAL A 126 1.65 -15.94 3.44
C VAL A 126 1.44 -17.27 2.70
N LEU A 127 0.98 -17.22 1.45
CA LEU A 127 0.76 -18.43 0.64
C LEU A 127 2.05 -19.28 0.50
N LEU A 128 3.17 -18.64 0.18
CA LEU A 128 4.45 -19.33 0.00
C LEU A 128 5.04 -19.80 1.33
N GLY A 129 4.92 -19.00 2.38
CA GLY A 129 5.38 -19.31 3.73
C GLY A 129 4.70 -20.58 4.24
N LEU A 130 3.38 -20.64 4.15
CA LEU A 130 2.61 -21.81 4.57
C LEU A 130 2.82 -23.01 3.64
N GLY A 131 2.84 -22.81 2.31
CA GLY A 131 3.10 -23.91 1.38
C GLY A 131 4.50 -24.51 1.53
N GLY A 132 5.50 -23.70 1.83
CA GLY A 132 6.87 -24.16 2.04
C GLY A 132 7.11 -24.87 3.39
N LEU A 133 6.25 -24.62 4.39
CA LEU A 133 6.48 -25.10 5.76
C LEU A 133 5.46 -26.12 6.26
N ALA A 134 4.23 -26.08 5.75
CA ALA A 134 3.08 -26.76 6.33
C ALA A 134 2.17 -27.46 5.30
N GLU A 135 2.65 -27.74 4.09
CA GLU A 135 1.87 -28.52 3.11
C GLU A 135 1.53 -29.91 3.68
N GLY A 136 0.23 -30.21 3.79
CA GLY A 136 -0.32 -31.44 4.37
C GLY A 136 -0.24 -31.53 5.89
N ARG A 137 0.19 -30.47 6.57
CA ARG A 137 0.41 -30.42 8.03
C ARG A 137 -0.40 -29.28 8.67
N ASP A 138 -0.42 -29.26 9.99
CA ASP A 138 -1.31 -28.38 10.74
C ASP A 138 -0.67 -27.02 11.03
N VAL A 139 -1.49 -25.97 10.89
CA VAL A 139 -1.13 -24.59 11.22
C VAL A 139 -2.11 -24.07 12.25
N ILE A 140 -1.59 -23.71 13.43
CA ILE A 140 -2.39 -23.17 14.52
C ILE A 140 -2.46 -21.65 14.41
N VAL A 141 -3.66 -21.10 14.48
CA VAL A 141 -3.90 -19.65 14.45
C VAL A 141 -5.06 -19.28 15.37
N SER A 142 -5.04 -18.06 15.92
CA SER A 142 -6.16 -17.58 16.72
C SER A 142 -7.40 -17.34 15.86
N ARG A 143 -8.59 -17.64 16.39
CA ARG A 143 -9.87 -17.21 15.80
C ARG A 143 -9.98 -15.70 15.61
N SER A 144 -9.30 -14.91 16.44
CA SER A 144 -9.29 -13.44 16.33
C SER A 144 -8.44 -12.92 15.17
N GLU A 145 -7.66 -13.79 14.54
CA GLU A 145 -6.67 -13.48 13.50
C GLU A 145 -7.07 -14.02 12.11
N LEU A 146 -8.26 -14.63 11.99
CA LEU A 146 -8.84 -15.09 10.73
C LEU A 146 -9.48 -13.92 9.96
N VAL A 147 -8.62 -12.99 9.54
CA VAL A 147 -9.02 -11.67 9.01
C VAL A 147 -9.38 -11.70 7.52
N GLU A 148 -10.21 -10.74 7.11
CA GLU A 148 -10.37 -10.33 5.71
C GLU A 148 -9.71 -8.95 5.49
N ILE A 149 -8.76 -8.87 4.56
CA ILE A 149 -8.02 -7.66 4.25
C ILE A 149 -8.38 -7.19 2.84
N GLY A 150 -8.75 -5.92 2.71
CA GLY A 150 -9.14 -5.32 1.43
C GLY A 150 -10.42 -5.93 0.85
N GLY A 151 -10.44 -6.16 -0.47
CA GLY A 151 -11.63 -6.61 -1.21
C GLY A 151 -11.73 -8.12 -1.48
N GLY A 152 -11.18 -8.96 -0.59
CA GLY A 152 -11.35 -10.43 -0.69
C GLY A 152 -10.15 -11.30 -0.34
N PHE A 153 -9.09 -10.77 0.28
CA PHE A 153 -8.02 -11.62 0.83
C PHE A 153 -8.43 -12.11 2.22
N ARG A 154 -8.69 -13.41 2.34
CA ARG A 154 -9.09 -14.06 3.60
C ARG A 154 -8.02 -15.05 4.03
N ILE A 155 -7.54 -14.93 5.27
CA ILE A 155 -6.55 -15.86 5.82
C ILE A 155 -7.01 -17.34 5.70
N PRO A 156 -8.26 -17.71 6.06
CA PRO A 156 -8.74 -19.09 5.88
C PRO A 156 -8.63 -19.61 4.44
N ASP A 157 -9.01 -18.78 3.46
CA ASP A 157 -8.99 -19.17 2.05
C ASP A 157 -7.55 -19.37 1.54
N VAL A 158 -6.63 -18.53 1.99
CA VAL A 158 -5.21 -18.59 1.61
C VAL A 158 -4.53 -19.81 2.24
N MET A 159 -4.82 -20.10 3.50
CA MET A 159 -4.35 -21.32 4.19
C MET A 159 -4.85 -22.58 3.47
N ALA A 160 -6.14 -22.63 3.12
CA ALA A 160 -6.67 -23.75 2.35
C ALA A 160 -5.98 -23.92 0.98
N ARG A 161 -5.58 -22.81 0.33
CA ARG A 161 -4.85 -22.84 -0.95
C ARG A 161 -3.36 -23.15 -0.80
N SER A 162 -2.76 -22.95 0.37
CA SER A 162 -1.37 -23.33 0.63
C SER A 162 -1.20 -24.82 0.86
N GLY A 163 -2.30 -25.57 0.99
CA GLY A 163 -2.28 -27.00 1.33
C GLY A 163 -2.08 -27.28 2.82
N ALA A 164 -2.16 -26.24 3.67
CA ALA A 164 -2.07 -26.39 5.12
C ALA A 164 -3.44 -26.71 5.72
N ASN A 165 -3.46 -27.46 6.83
CA ASN A 165 -4.67 -27.69 7.61
C ASN A 165 -4.81 -26.59 8.67
N LEU A 166 -5.95 -25.93 8.71
CA LEU A 166 -6.24 -24.88 9.68
C LEU A 166 -6.69 -25.48 11.02
N ILE A 167 -5.96 -25.17 12.10
CA ILE A 167 -6.36 -25.42 13.48
C ILE A 167 -6.61 -24.09 14.18
N GLU A 168 -7.87 -23.75 14.40
CA GLU A 168 -8.26 -22.50 15.05
C GLU A 168 -8.38 -22.65 16.57
N VAL A 169 -7.77 -21.74 17.32
CA VAL A 169 -7.74 -21.75 18.80
C VAL A 169 -8.28 -20.46 19.41
N GLY A 170 -8.60 -20.52 20.71
CA GLY A 170 -9.11 -19.38 21.48
C GLY A 170 -10.50 -18.92 21.06
N THR A 171 -10.83 -17.66 21.34
CA THR A 171 -12.06 -16.98 20.92
C THR A 171 -11.77 -15.68 20.17
N THR A 172 -12.80 -15.08 19.56
CA THR A 172 -12.69 -13.84 18.79
C THR A 172 -12.04 -12.69 19.56
N ASN A 173 -12.36 -12.53 20.84
CA ASN A 173 -11.84 -11.42 21.64
C ASN A 173 -10.69 -11.83 22.55
N ARG A 174 -10.60 -13.10 22.97
CA ARG A 174 -9.57 -13.56 23.93
C ARG A 174 -8.94 -14.85 23.45
N THR A 175 -7.64 -14.80 23.22
CA THR A 175 -6.81 -15.99 23.01
C THR A 175 -5.61 -15.92 23.95
N ARG A 176 -5.27 -17.06 24.56
CA ARG A 176 -4.14 -17.21 25.47
C ARG A 176 -3.10 -18.15 24.88
N VAL A 177 -1.88 -18.06 25.38
CA VAL A 177 -0.81 -18.99 25.01
C VAL A 177 -1.18 -20.45 25.31
N ASP A 178 -2.00 -20.70 26.33
CA ASP A 178 -2.45 -22.06 26.68
C ASP A 178 -3.36 -22.66 25.61
N ASP A 179 -4.17 -21.85 24.91
CA ASP A 179 -5.01 -22.32 23.80
C ASP A 179 -4.13 -22.85 22.66
N PHE A 180 -3.03 -22.17 22.35
CA PHE A 180 -2.04 -22.61 21.38
C PHE A 180 -1.28 -23.84 21.89
N ARG A 181 -0.82 -23.84 23.15
CA ARG A 181 -0.05 -24.96 23.73
C ARG A 181 -0.85 -26.25 23.71
N SER A 182 -2.13 -26.21 24.09
CA SER A 182 -2.99 -27.38 24.04
C SER A 182 -3.10 -27.98 22.64
N ALA A 183 -3.16 -27.16 21.59
CA ALA A 183 -3.17 -27.65 20.22
C ALA A 183 -1.80 -28.12 19.73
N VAL A 184 -0.70 -27.48 20.15
CA VAL A 184 0.68 -27.91 19.82
C VAL A 184 1.03 -29.25 20.46
N ASP A 185 0.63 -29.47 21.71
CA ASP A 185 0.95 -30.67 22.47
C ASP A 185 -0.07 -31.82 22.27
N ASP A 186 -1.13 -31.59 21.49
CA ASP A 186 -2.13 -32.61 21.17
C ASP A 186 -1.52 -33.67 20.22
N PRO A 187 -1.45 -34.95 20.63
CA PRO A 187 -0.86 -36.02 19.81
C PRO A 187 -1.63 -36.30 18.51
N ASP A 188 -2.87 -35.82 18.37
CA ASP A 188 -3.66 -35.96 17.14
C ASP A 188 -3.31 -34.88 16.09
N ASN A 189 -2.57 -33.83 16.45
CA ASN A 189 -2.15 -32.76 15.55
C ASN A 189 -0.70 -32.96 15.07
N ASP A 190 -0.45 -32.83 13.75
CA ASP A 190 0.89 -32.74 13.17
C ASP A 190 1.24 -31.28 12.90
N VAL A 191 1.54 -30.55 13.98
CA VAL A 191 1.77 -29.10 13.90
C VAL A 191 3.10 -28.79 13.21
N ALA A 192 3.00 -28.04 12.11
CA ALA A 192 4.14 -27.52 11.39
C ALA A 192 4.50 -26.10 11.82
N VAL A 193 3.50 -25.25 12.06
CA VAL A 193 3.68 -23.81 12.28
C VAL A 193 2.64 -23.28 13.27
N VAL A 194 3.06 -22.40 14.17
CA VAL A 194 2.17 -21.46 14.85
C VAL A 194 2.16 -20.17 14.03
N LEU A 195 1.00 -19.78 13.52
CA LEU A 195 0.82 -18.57 12.74
C LEU A 195 0.24 -17.46 13.63
N ARG A 196 0.87 -16.29 13.58
CA ARG A 196 0.35 -15.05 14.15
C ARG A 196 0.05 -14.07 13.01
N VAL A 197 -1.14 -13.49 12.97
CA VAL A 197 -1.52 -12.48 11.97
C VAL A 197 -1.92 -11.16 12.64
N HIS A 198 -1.30 -10.05 12.22
CA HIS A 198 -1.63 -8.73 12.73
C HIS A 198 -2.95 -8.20 12.14
N GLN A 199 -3.77 -7.58 13.01
CA GLN A 199 -5.05 -6.98 12.67
C GLN A 199 -4.86 -5.59 12.00
N SER A 200 -4.25 -5.56 10.82
CA SER A 200 -3.80 -4.30 10.17
C SER A 200 -4.91 -3.39 9.61
N ASN A 201 -6.18 -3.81 9.62
CA ASN A 201 -7.29 -3.05 9.03
C ASN A 201 -8.53 -2.94 9.93
N TYR A 202 -8.49 -3.46 11.15
CA TYR A 202 -9.51 -3.23 12.18
C TYR A 202 -8.91 -3.41 13.58
N THR A 203 -9.65 -3.01 14.60
CA THR A 203 -9.31 -3.29 16.01
C THR A 203 -10.53 -3.83 16.75
N ILE A 204 -10.30 -4.68 17.76
CA ILE A 204 -11.35 -5.15 18.67
C ILE A 204 -11.23 -4.36 19.97
N VAL A 205 -12.28 -3.61 20.31
CA VAL A 205 -12.33 -2.81 21.55
C VAL A 205 -13.18 -3.52 22.60
N GLY A 206 -12.72 -3.50 23.86
CA GLY A 206 -13.42 -4.11 25.01
C GLY A 206 -12.53 -5.09 25.77
N PHE A 207 -13.10 -6.21 26.21
CA PHE A 207 -12.33 -7.26 26.90
C PHE A 207 -11.59 -8.12 25.89
N THR A 208 -10.37 -7.69 25.55
CA THR A 208 -9.48 -8.41 24.63
C THR A 208 -8.25 -8.98 25.31
N GLU A 209 -7.71 -10.06 24.74
CA GLU A 209 -6.50 -10.72 25.23
C GLU A 209 -5.82 -11.42 24.05
N ALA A 210 -4.51 -11.22 23.90
CA ALA A 210 -3.71 -11.87 22.88
C ALA A 210 -2.33 -12.23 23.45
N PRO A 211 -1.74 -13.38 23.08
CA PRO A 211 -0.40 -13.74 23.53
C PRO A 211 0.67 -12.85 22.88
N THR A 212 1.76 -12.62 23.59
CA THR A 212 2.94 -11.93 23.06
C THR A 212 3.72 -12.84 22.10
N THR A 213 4.56 -12.24 21.24
CA THR A 213 5.41 -13.00 20.30
C THR A 213 6.32 -13.96 21.05
N ALA A 214 6.95 -13.51 22.14
CA ALA A 214 7.82 -14.34 22.97
C ALA A 214 7.09 -15.53 23.62
N GLN A 215 5.82 -15.37 24.02
CA GLN A 215 5.03 -16.48 24.55
C GLN A 215 4.73 -17.54 23.48
N LEU A 216 4.43 -17.13 22.25
CA LEU A 216 4.17 -18.05 21.14
C LEU A 216 5.46 -18.72 20.63
N ALA A 217 6.57 -17.98 20.59
CA ALA A 217 7.88 -18.50 20.19
C ALA A 217 8.42 -19.57 21.15
N GLY A 218 7.95 -19.59 22.41
CA GLY A 218 8.31 -20.61 23.40
C GLY A 218 7.58 -21.95 23.25
N LEU A 219 6.74 -22.13 22.24
CA LEU A 219 6.04 -23.38 21.96
C LEU A 219 6.91 -24.34 21.14
N ASN A 220 6.55 -25.64 21.13
CA ASN A 220 7.28 -26.69 20.40
C ASN A 220 7.03 -26.69 18.88
N ALA A 221 6.88 -25.51 18.26
CA ALA A 221 6.69 -25.32 16.83
C ALA A 221 7.22 -23.94 16.41
N PRO A 222 7.73 -23.77 15.17
CA PRO A 222 8.21 -22.48 14.71
C PRO A 222 7.05 -21.47 14.62
N LEU A 223 7.31 -20.26 15.12
CA LEU A 223 6.41 -19.12 14.99
C LEU A 223 6.65 -18.41 13.66
N VAL A 224 5.59 -18.26 12.87
CA VAL A 224 5.56 -17.44 11.67
C VAL A 224 4.61 -16.27 11.93
N ALA A 225 5.09 -15.04 11.76
CA ALA A 225 4.32 -13.83 12.02
C ALA A 225 4.05 -13.05 10.72
N ASP A 226 2.79 -12.90 10.33
CA ASP A 226 2.37 -11.91 9.33
C ASP A 226 2.06 -10.59 10.03
N ILE A 227 2.98 -9.64 9.98
CA ILE A 227 2.77 -8.30 10.53
C ILE A 227 2.04 -7.39 9.53
N GLY A 228 2.05 -7.73 8.24
CA GLY A 228 1.32 -7.05 7.17
C GLY A 228 1.80 -5.64 6.82
N SER A 229 1.99 -4.76 7.81
CA SER A 229 2.24 -3.32 7.68
C SER A 229 3.62 -2.95 7.15
N GLY A 230 4.61 -3.80 7.37
CA GLY A 230 5.97 -3.57 6.91
C GLY A 230 6.73 -2.52 7.70
N LEU A 231 6.35 -2.25 8.95
CA LEU A 231 7.21 -1.49 9.86
C LEU A 231 8.51 -2.29 10.08
N LEU A 232 9.65 -1.71 9.72
CA LEU A 232 10.92 -2.45 9.72
C LEU A 232 11.53 -2.59 11.12
N ASP A 233 11.52 -1.50 11.89
CA ASP A 233 12.07 -1.38 13.24
C ASP A 233 11.28 -0.31 14.01
N SER A 234 10.70 -0.66 15.16
CA SER A 234 9.89 0.29 15.93
C SER A 234 10.69 1.45 16.52
N ARG A 235 12.03 1.32 16.57
CA ARG A 235 12.93 2.40 17.02
C ARG A 235 13.18 3.45 15.94
N CYS A 236 12.74 3.22 14.70
CA CYS A 236 12.85 4.14 13.57
C CYS A 236 14.22 4.85 13.45
N PRO A 237 15.37 4.14 13.46
CA PRO A 237 16.69 4.78 13.45
C PRO A 237 16.98 5.66 12.23
N TRP A 238 16.18 5.52 11.16
CA TRP A 238 16.24 6.35 9.96
C TRP A 238 15.56 7.72 10.10
N LEU A 239 14.88 7.98 11.23
CA LEU A 239 14.24 9.27 11.52
C LEU A 239 15.11 10.11 12.47
N LYS A 240 14.99 11.43 12.33
CA LYS A 240 15.60 12.39 13.26
C LYS A 240 14.68 12.54 14.48
N GLY A 241 15.11 12.04 15.63
CA GLY A 241 14.37 12.18 16.89
C GLY A 241 13.77 10.87 17.39
N ASP A 242 12.83 10.97 18.32
CA ASP A 242 12.15 9.80 18.89
C ASP A 242 11.19 9.16 17.87
N PRO A 243 10.95 7.84 17.97
CA PRO A 243 9.95 7.17 17.15
C PRO A 243 8.58 7.86 17.26
N PRO A 244 7.85 8.04 16.15
CA PRO A 244 6.53 8.63 16.20
C PRO A 244 5.59 7.86 17.13
N GLY A 245 4.93 8.57 18.06
CA GLY A 245 4.04 7.93 19.04
C GLY A 245 2.86 7.18 18.43
N TRP A 246 2.46 7.53 17.19
CA TRP A 246 1.42 6.85 16.43
C TRP A 246 1.83 5.43 15.95
N LEU A 247 3.09 5.02 16.14
CA LEU A 247 3.59 3.67 15.87
C LEU A 247 3.65 2.78 17.12
N ALA A 248 3.26 3.26 18.29
CA ALA A 248 3.57 2.60 19.57
C ALA A 248 3.14 1.13 19.65
N ASP A 249 1.98 0.78 19.09
CA ASP A 249 1.41 -0.58 19.12
C ASP A 249 1.61 -1.35 17.81
N GLU A 250 2.30 -0.75 16.83
CA GLU A 250 2.49 -1.35 15.51
C GLU A 250 3.62 -2.40 15.54
N PRO A 251 3.37 -3.66 15.15
CA PRO A 251 4.40 -4.68 15.16
C PRO A 251 5.46 -4.42 14.09
N ALA A 252 6.71 -4.36 14.53
CA ALA A 252 7.86 -4.18 13.65
C ALA A 252 8.57 -5.51 13.35
N ALA A 253 9.16 -5.62 12.16
CA ALA A 253 9.84 -6.83 11.70
C ALA A 253 11.00 -7.22 12.63
N ARG A 254 11.87 -6.27 12.99
CA ARG A 254 12.98 -6.51 13.90
C ARG A 254 12.52 -6.99 15.27
N GLN A 255 11.60 -6.27 15.91
CA GLN A 255 11.09 -6.63 17.24
C GLN A 255 10.35 -7.97 17.24
N THR A 256 9.72 -8.33 16.12
CA THR A 256 9.07 -9.64 15.94
C THR A 256 10.10 -10.77 15.91
N LEU A 257 11.20 -10.58 15.17
CA LEU A 257 12.31 -11.54 15.11
C LEU A 257 13.06 -11.64 16.45
N ASP A 258 13.37 -10.49 17.08
CA ASP A 258 13.99 -10.43 18.42
C ASP A 258 13.12 -11.11 19.48
N GLY A 259 11.79 -11.10 19.29
CA GLY A 259 10.81 -11.82 20.09
C GLY A 259 10.78 -13.33 19.89
N GLY A 260 11.63 -13.88 19.01
CA GLY A 260 11.77 -15.32 18.76
C GLY A 260 10.95 -15.87 17.61
N ALA A 261 10.32 -15.03 16.78
CA ALA A 261 9.66 -15.51 15.57
C ALA A 261 10.69 -16.12 14.60
N GLY A 262 10.41 -17.31 14.08
CA GLY A 262 11.25 -17.97 13.09
C GLY A 262 11.17 -17.30 11.72
N LEU A 263 10.00 -16.77 11.36
CA LEU A 263 9.81 -15.92 10.17
C LEU A 263 8.89 -14.74 10.48
N VAL A 264 9.15 -13.63 9.81
CA VAL A 264 8.24 -12.49 9.69
C VAL A 264 7.89 -12.24 8.23
N MET A 265 6.62 -11.91 7.97
CA MET A 265 6.07 -11.62 6.65
C MET A 265 5.39 -10.25 6.64
N PHE A 266 5.63 -9.47 5.57
CA PHE A 266 5.07 -8.12 5.47
C PHE A 266 5.04 -7.55 4.05
N SER A 267 4.27 -6.47 3.88
CA SER A 267 4.14 -5.72 2.62
C SER A 267 5.29 -4.72 2.43
N GLY A 268 5.77 -4.58 1.19
CA GLY A 268 6.79 -3.59 0.82
C GLY A 268 6.26 -2.17 0.55
N ASP A 269 4.97 -2.02 0.26
CA ASP A 269 4.30 -0.78 -0.18
C ASP A 269 3.43 -0.13 0.89
N LYS A 270 3.63 -0.51 2.15
CA LYS A 270 3.00 0.10 3.31
C LYS A 270 4.02 0.93 4.09
N LEU A 271 4.26 0.67 5.37
CA LEU A 271 5.20 1.45 6.21
C LEU A 271 6.66 1.31 5.79
N LEU A 272 7.00 0.27 4.99
CA LEU A 272 8.32 0.16 4.39
C LEU A 272 8.58 1.27 3.34
N GLY A 273 7.52 1.84 2.76
CA GLY A 273 7.64 2.96 1.80
C GLY A 273 8.28 2.59 0.46
N GLY A 274 8.25 1.31 0.07
CA GLY A 274 8.78 0.78 -1.18
C GLY A 274 7.71 0.36 -2.20
N PRO A 275 8.07 -0.45 -3.21
CA PRO A 275 7.11 -1.00 -4.18
C PRO A 275 6.26 -2.12 -3.58
N GLN A 276 5.17 -2.48 -4.26
CA GLN A 276 4.41 -3.68 -3.91
C GLN A 276 5.33 -4.90 -3.95
N ALA A 277 5.50 -5.52 -2.79
CA ALA A 277 6.29 -6.72 -2.58
C ALA A 277 5.78 -7.45 -1.34
N GLY A 278 6.03 -8.75 -1.27
CA GLY A 278 5.92 -9.54 -0.05
C GLY A 278 7.31 -9.93 0.39
N ILE A 279 7.62 -9.69 1.66
CA ILE A 279 8.91 -10.05 2.23
C ILE A 279 8.68 -11.23 3.16
N ILE A 280 9.53 -12.25 3.07
CA ILE A 280 9.65 -13.35 4.04
C ILE A 280 11.07 -13.26 4.57
N ALA A 281 11.25 -12.95 5.85
CA ALA A 281 12.56 -12.78 6.47
C ALA A 281 12.63 -13.52 7.81
N GLY A 282 13.78 -14.10 8.15
CA GLY A 282 13.98 -14.74 9.44
C GLY A 282 15.11 -15.76 9.41
N ASP A 283 14.86 -16.94 10.01
CA ASP A 283 15.76 -18.09 10.04
C ASP A 283 16.11 -18.57 8.62
N ALA A 284 17.40 -18.79 8.37
CA ALA A 284 17.88 -19.11 7.04
C ALA A 284 17.39 -20.49 6.55
N GLU A 285 17.15 -21.46 7.43
CA GLU A 285 16.59 -22.77 7.03
C GLU A 285 15.12 -22.65 6.63
N LEU A 286 14.32 -21.92 7.40
CA LEU A 286 12.91 -21.68 7.08
C LEU A 286 12.77 -20.91 5.76
N VAL A 287 13.57 -19.86 5.56
CA VAL A 287 13.62 -19.11 4.30
C VAL A 287 13.99 -20.02 3.12
N ARG A 288 15.00 -20.90 3.28
CA ARG A 288 15.37 -21.88 2.25
C ARG A 288 14.24 -22.84 1.89
N LYS A 289 13.46 -23.31 2.87
CA LYS A 289 12.27 -24.16 2.62
C LYS A 289 11.24 -23.44 1.77
N CYS A 290 10.92 -22.18 2.11
CA CYS A 290 10.03 -21.35 1.30
C CYS A 290 10.58 -21.11 -0.11
N ALA A 291 11.88 -20.84 -0.25
CA ALA A 291 12.52 -20.58 -1.55
C ALA A 291 12.56 -21.81 -2.47
N ALA A 292 12.65 -23.01 -1.90
CA ALA A 292 12.66 -24.27 -2.65
C ALA A 292 11.27 -24.66 -3.19
N HIS A 293 10.20 -24.11 -2.64
CA HIS A 293 8.83 -24.44 -3.02
C HIS A 293 8.51 -23.97 -4.46
N PRO A 294 7.86 -24.78 -5.31
CA PRO A 294 7.62 -24.45 -6.73
C PRO A 294 6.86 -23.13 -6.95
N LEU A 295 5.97 -22.74 -6.03
CA LEU A 295 5.26 -21.45 -6.11
C LEU A 295 6.21 -20.24 -6.05
N ALA A 296 7.40 -20.36 -5.45
CA ALA A 296 8.38 -19.26 -5.42
C ALA A 296 8.68 -18.74 -6.83
N ARG A 297 8.69 -19.62 -7.83
CA ARG A 297 8.91 -19.23 -9.23
C ARG A 297 7.73 -18.47 -9.84
N ALA A 298 6.50 -18.81 -9.46
CA ALA A 298 5.28 -18.15 -9.94
C ALA A 298 5.07 -16.78 -9.26
N LEU A 299 5.47 -16.66 -8.00
CA LEU A 299 5.29 -15.46 -7.18
C LEU A 299 6.49 -14.50 -7.25
N ARG A 300 7.45 -14.76 -8.14
CA ARG A 300 8.72 -14.05 -8.25
C ARG A 300 8.54 -12.61 -8.80
N PRO A 301 8.98 -11.55 -8.10
CA PRO A 301 8.96 -10.17 -8.61
C PRO A 301 9.81 -9.95 -9.88
N GLY A 302 9.42 -8.91 -10.61
CA GLY A 302 10.17 -8.35 -11.74
C GLY A 302 11.35 -7.47 -11.31
N SER A 303 12.19 -7.08 -12.27
CA SER A 303 13.38 -6.25 -12.01
C SER A 303 13.05 -4.86 -11.50
N LEU A 304 11.95 -4.25 -11.95
CA LEU A 304 11.52 -2.93 -11.51
C LEU A 304 11.31 -2.91 -9.98
N VAL A 305 10.54 -3.88 -9.47
CA VAL A 305 10.27 -4.04 -8.03
C VAL A 305 11.55 -4.31 -7.26
N LEU A 306 12.40 -5.22 -7.74
CA LEU A 306 13.64 -5.57 -7.03
C LEU A 306 14.62 -4.40 -6.95
N ALA A 307 14.74 -3.60 -8.01
CA ALA A 307 15.63 -2.44 -8.03
C ALA A 307 15.11 -1.31 -7.13
N ALA A 308 13.81 -1.02 -7.18
CA ALA A 308 13.20 -0.05 -6.28
C ALA A 308 13.32 -0.49 -4.81
N LEU A 309 13.06 -1.77 -4.50
CA LEU A 309 13.22 -2.30 -3.14
C LEU A 309 14.67 -2.29 -2.66
N GLN A 310 15.64 -2.52 -3.56
CA GLN A 310 17.06 -2.35 -3.25
C GLN A 310 17.37 -0.91 -2.85
N ALA A 311 16.85 0.10 -3.56
CA ALA A 311 17.05 1.50 -3.20
C ALA A 311 16.42 1.81 -1.82
N THR A 312 15.20 1.34 -1.57
CA THR A 312 14.53 1.46 -0.25
C THR A 312 15.36 0.82 0.87
N ALA A 313 15.86 -0.41 0.66
CA ALA A 313 16.66 -1.10 1.66
C ALA A 313 18.00 -0.39 1.95
N LEU A 314 18.62 0.19 0.93
CA LEU A 314 19.84 0.99 1.10
C LEU A 314 19.58 2.28 1.90
N ALA A 315 18.45 2.94 1.68
CA ALA A 315 18.06 4.12 2.46
C ALA A 315 17.90 3.77 3.95
N TYR A 316 17.24 2.65 4.27
CA TYR A 316 17.16 2.14 5.65
C TYR A 316 18.53 1.84 6.26
N LEU A 317 19.41 1.16 5.51
CA LEU A 317 20.76 0.83 5.98
C LEU A 317 21.67 2.06 6.12
N ALA A 318 21.36 3.14 5.41
CA ALA A 318 22.03 4.43 5.52
C ALA A 318 21.40 5.35 6.57
N GLU A 319 20.33 4.89 7.25
CA GLU A 319 19.55 5.69 8.21
C GLU A 319 19.02 7.01 7.60
N ASP A 320 18.67 6.97 6.30
CA ASP A 320 18.17 8.11 5.53
C ASP A 320 16.66 7.98 5.26
N GLY A 321 15.84 8.36 6.24
CA GLY A 321 14.39 8.38 6.09
C GLY A 321 13.90 9.43 5.10
N ASP A 322 14.66 10.51 4.88
CA ASP A 322 14.29 11.58 3.95
C ASP A 322 14.30 11.08 2.48
N ALA A 323 15.10 10.05 2.18
CA ALA A 323 15.11 9.35 0.89
C ALA A 323 13.85 8.49 0.62
N ILE A 324 13.04 8.20 1.64
CA ILE A 324 11.82 7.39 1.51
C ILE A 324 10.60 8.31 1.55
N PRO A 325 9.84 8.46 0.45
CA PRO A 325 8.74 9.43 0.36
C PRO A 325 7.68 9.29 1.47
N PHE A 326 7.38 8.05 1.88
CA PHE A 326 6.47 7.78 3.01
C PHE A 326 6.94 8.48 4.29
N TRP A 327 8.21 8.28 4.68
CA TRP A 327 8.76 8.85 5.91
C TRP A 327 8.92 10.37 5.81
N ARG A 328 9.30 10.89 4.64
CA ARG A 328 9.33 12.33 4.41
C ARG A 328 7.97 12.98 4.69
N MET A 329 6.88 12.42 4.16
CA MET A 329 5.53 12.93 4.42
C MET A 329 5.11 12.74 5.89
N ALA A 330 5.39 11.58 6.47
CA ALA A 330 4.99 11.26 7.84
C ALA A 330 5.73 12.11 8.90
N SER A 331 6.92 12.62 8.57
CA SER A 331 7.78 13.41 9.45
C SER A 331 7.67 14.93 9.25
N LEU A 332 6.80 15.41 8.35
CA LEU A 332 6.50 16.84 8.24
C LEU A 332 5.91 17.35 9.56
N ASN A 333 6.50 18.41 10.09
CA ASN A 333 6.00 19.07 11.29
C ASN A 333 4.98 20.17 10.95
N ASP A 334 4.18 20.55 11.94
CA ASP A 334 3.08 21.49 11.75
C ASP A 334 3.55 22.87 11.30
N ASP A 335 4.68 23.36 11.81
CA ASP A 335 5.23 24.68 11.44
C ASP A 335 5.58 24.75 9.95
N GLN A 336 6.21 23.70 9.41
CA GLN A 336 6.52 23.58 7.99
C GLN A 336 5.25 23.55 7.13
N LEU A 337 4.21 22.87 7.60
CA LEU A 337 2.94 22.78 6.89
C LEU A 337 2.17 24.11 6.93
N ARG A 338 2.19 24.83 8.06
CA ARG A 338 1.60 26.18 8.17
C ARG A 338 2.33 27.18 7.27
N GLU A 339 3.66 27.19 7.27
CA GLU A 339 4.45 28.07 6.40
C GLU A 339 4.11 27.82 4.91
N ARG A 340 3.99 26.55 4.50
CA ARG A 340 3.54 26.20 3.14
C ARG A 340 2.10 26.64 2.87
N ALA A 341 1.19 26.48 3.82
CA ALA A 341 -0.21 26.91 3.67
C ALA A 341 -0.34 28.43 3.57
N ASP A 342 0.41 29.19 4.38
CA ASP A 342 0.46 30.66 4.33
C ASP A 342 0.93 31.14 2.96
N ALA A 343 1.92 30.46 2.36
CA ALA A 343 2.46 30.82 1.04
C ALA A 343 1.43 30.68 -0.09
N TYR A 344 0.37 29.87 0.06
CA TYR A 344 -0.69 29.76 -0.95
C TYR A 344 -1.53 31.04 -1.03
N GLY A 345 -1.69 31.75 0.09
CA GLY A 345 -2.45 33.00 0.16
C GLY A 345 -3.93 32.89 -0.23
N VAL A 346 -4.54 31.71 -0.09
CA VAL A 346 -5.93 31.42 -0.44
C VAL A 346 -6.53 30.38 0.50
N GLY A 347 -7.84 30.51 0.75
CA GLY A 347 -8.58 29.65 1.68
C GLY A 347 -8.26 29.95 3.15
N GLU A 348 -8.90 29.20 4.03
CA GLU A 348 -8.66 29.24 5.48
C GLU A 348 -7.66 28.16 5.87
N ILE A 349 -6.61 28.52 6.60
CA ILE A 349 -5.66 27.55 7.14
C ILE A 349 -6.30 26.86 8.35
N VAL A 350 -6.42 25.54 8.28
CA VAL A 350 -7.13 24.74 9.28
C VAL A 350 -6.24 23.62 9.82
N ASP A 351 -6.43 23.32 11.10
CA ASP A 351 -5.82 22.16 11.74
C ASP A 351 -6.59 20.90 11.33
N VAL A 352 -5.86 19.88 10.90
CA VAL A 352 -6.45 18.66 10.36
C VAL A 352 -5.73 17.43 10.84
N MET A 353 -6.39 16.28 10.76
CA MET A 353 -5.80 14.99 11.08
C MET A 353 -5.55 14.21 9.79
N SER A 354 -4.28 13.99 9.47
CA SER A 354 -3.85 13.07 8.41
C SER A 354 -3.95 11.63 8.91
N THR A 355 -4.02 10.67 7.98
CA THR A 355 -3.93 9.24 8.31
C THR A 355 -2.69 8.61 7.66
N PRO A 356 -1.89 7.81 8.39
CA PRO A 356 -0.73 7.14 7.79
C PRO A 356 -1.17 6.12 6.72
N GLY A 357 -2.34 5.50 6.88
CA GLY A 357 -2.93 4.63 5.89
C GLY A 357 -4.15 3.88 6.42
N GLY A 358 -5.31 4.09 5.80
CA GLY A 358 -6.58 3.47 6.25
C GLY A 358 -6.62 1.93 6.22
N GLY A 359 -5.70 1.27 5.50
CA GLY A 359 -5.56 -0.20 5.48
C GLY A 359 -4.28 -0.73 6.16
N THR A 360 -3.66 0.09 7.00
CA THR A 360 -2.42 -0.26 7.69
C THR A 360 -2.50 0.00 9.19
N LEU A 361 -2.98 1.19 9.62
CA LEU A 361 -3.14 1.53 11.03
C LEU A 361 -4.56 2.11 11.26
N PRO A 362 -5.56 1.27 11.59
CA PRO A 362 -6.94 1.73 11.74
C PRO A 362 -7.09 2.63 12.97
N GLY A 363 -7.68 3.82 12.78
CA GLY A 363 -7.95 4.77 13.88
C GLY A 363 -6.74 5.59 14.32
N VAL A 364 -5.61 5.48 13.63
CA VAL A 364 -4.41 6.28 13.91
C VAL A 364 -4.43 7.57 13.09
N GLU A 365 -4.09 8.68 13.75
CA GLU A 365 -4.08 10.01 13.17
C GLU A 365 -2.75 10.72 13.42
N ILE A 366 -2.38 11.61 12.50
CA ILE A 366 -1.18 12.46 12.58
C ILE A 366 -1.64 13.92 12.46
N PRO A 367 -1.38 14.78 13.48
CA PRO A 367 -1.68 16.21 13.40
C PRO A 367 -1.06 16.82 12.15
N SER A 368 -1.82 17.66 11.45
CA SER A 368 -1.48 18.24 10.16
C SER A 368 -2.15 19.60 9.95
N VAL A 369 -1.86 20.21 8.81
CA VAL A 369 -2.40 21.51 8.40
C VAL A 369 -2.94 21.38 6.98
N GLY A 370 -4.12 21.94 6.76
CA GLY A 370 -4.76 22.00 5.46
C GLY A 370 -5.24 23.40 5.11
N ILE A 371 -5.74 23.53 3.89
CA ILE A 371 -6.46 24.71 3.41
C ILE A 371 -7.91 24.30 3.18
N ALA A 372 -8.83 25.00 3.84
CA ALA A 372 -10.26 24.89 3.65
C ALA A 372 -10.76 25.94 2.65
N VAL A 373 -11.58 25.50 1.70
CA VAL A 373 -12.31 26.36 0.77
C VAL A 373 -13.80 26.05 0.82
N GLU A 374 -14.62 27.06 0.57
CA GLU A 374 -16.08 26.94 0.67
C GLU A 374 -16.68 26.03 -0.42
N GLY A 375 -17.67 25.23 -0.03
CA GLY A 375 -18.41 24.32 -0.90
C GLY A 375 -17.72 22.97 -1.16
N ASP A 376 -18.46 22.02 -1.74
CA ASP A 376 -17.90 20.78 -2.29
C ASP A 376 -17.30 21.04 -3.68
N GLN A 377 -15.98 21.18 -3.72
CA GLN A 377 -15.19 21.42 -4.92
C GLN A 377 -14.60 20.13 -5.49
N ARG A 378 -14.89 18.95 -4.92
CA ARG A 378 -14.21 17.70 -5.29
C ARG A 378 -14.46 17.30 -6.74
N GLU A 379 -15.64 17.59 -7.27
CA GLU A 379 -15.92 17.31 -8.68
C GLU A 379 -15.04 18.18 -9.58
N ALA A 380 -15.08 19.51 -9.40
CA ALA A 380 -14.27 20.46 -10.16
C ALA A 380 -12.77 20.12 -10.09
N LEU A 381 -12.26 19.79 -8.90
CA LEU A 381 -10.86 19.40 -8.68
C LEU A 381 -10.48 18.09 -9.39
N ARG A 382 -11.39 17.11 -9.46
CA ARG A 382 -11.16 15.86 -10.23
C ARG A 382 -11.22 16.06 -11.74
N GLU A 383 -11.86 17.13 -12.21
CA GLU A 383 -12.04 17.40 -13.63
C GLU A 383 -10.81 18.03 -14.30
N LEU A 384 -9.88 18.55 -13.50
CA LEU A 384 -8.64 19.20 -13.95
C LEU A 384 -7.74 18.28 -14.80
N ASP A 385 -6.85 18.90 -15.58
CA ASP A 385 -5.81 18.19 -16.33
C ASP A 385 -4.79 17.50 -15.40
N GLN A 386 -4.53 18.07 -14.23
CA GLN A 386 -3.86 17.37 -13.13
C GLN A 386 -4.88 17.24 -11.99
N PRO A 387 -5.58 16.09 -11.88
CA PRO A 387 -6.64 15.94 -10.89
C PRO A 387 -6.12 16.11 -9.47
N ILE A 388 -6.85 16.88 -8.65
CA ILE A 388 -6.57 17.05 -7.22
C ILE A 388 -7.62 16.26 -6.44
N ILE A 389 -7.17 15.36 -5.58
CA ILE A 389 -8.05 14.54 -4.73
C ILE A 389 -8.06 15.12 -3.33
N ALA A 390 -9.17 15.77 -2.97
CA ALA A 390 -9.38 16.40 -1.67
C ALA A 390 -10.53 15.71 -0.91
N ARG A 391 -10.70 16.07 0.36
CA ARG A 391 -11.82 15.63 1.20
C ARG A 391 -12.82 16.77 1.41
N VAL A 392 -14.05 16.42 1.78
CA VAL A 392 -15.06 17.39 2.21
C VAL A 392 -15.34 17.17 3.68
N ASP A 393 -15.37 18.25 4.42
CA ASP A 393 -15.97 18.30 5.74
C ASP A 393 -17.39 18.84 5.60
N HIS A 394 -18.36 18.10 6.15
CA HIS A 394 -19.78 18.47 6.09
C HIS A 394 -20.18 19.46 7.19
N GLY A 395 -19.25 19.81 8.10
CA GLY A 395 -19.47 20.79 9.17
C GLY A 395 -20.57 20.38 10.17
N ASP A 396 -20.78 21.25 11.16
CA ASP A 396 -22.07 21.35 11.85
C ASP A 396 -23.11 21.88 10.84
N SER A 397 -24.39 21.52 11.01
CA SER A 397 -25.50 21.91 10.13
C SER A 397 -25.67 23.43 9.87
N SER A 398 -24.90 24.28 10.55
CA SER A 398 -24.81 25.73 10.36
C SER A 398 -23.66 26.24 9.49
N ALA A 399 -22.61 25.45 9.20
CA ALA A 399 -21.36 25.93 8.59
C ALA A 399 -21.21 25.66 7.07
N GLY A 400 -22.15 24.94 6.45
CA GLY A 400 -22.03 24.56 5.03
C GLY A 400 -20.92 23.53 4.77
N GLU A 401 -20.87 22.99 3.56
CA GLU A 401 -19.81 22.04 3.17
C GLU A 401 -18.51 22.81 2.88
N THR A 402 -17.38 22.25 3.30
CA THR A 402 -16.05 22.81 2.99
C THR A 402 -15.15 21.74 2.38
N THR A 403 -14.43 22.09 1.33
CA THR A 403 -13.40 21.23 0.76
C THR A 403 -12.09 21.50 1.46
N VAL A 404 -11.46 20.45 1.98
CA VAL A 404 -10.20 20.55 2.71
C VAL A 404 -9.10 19.83 1.94
N LEU A 405 -8.01 20.56 1.70
CA LEU A 405 -6.79 20.09 1.09
C LEU A 405 -5.72 19.96 2.17
N ASP A 406 -5.38 18.75 2.59
CA ASP A 406 -4.32 18.50 3.58
C ASP A 406 -2.94 18.54 2.91
N LEU A 407 -2.07 19.45 3.38
CA LEU A 407 -0.78 19.71 2.76
C LEU A 407 0.25 18.60 2.99
N ARG A 408 0.01 17.67 3.92
CA ARG A 408 0.97 16.58 4.20
C ARG A 408 1.24 15.71 2.98
N THR A 409 0.21 15.49 2.16
CA THR A 409 0.29 14.58 1.01
C THR A 409 0.45 15.32 -0.32
N ILE A 410 0.40 16.66 -0.31
CA ILE A 410 0.68 17.47 -1.50
C ILE A 410 2.20 17.54 -1.66
N HIS A 411 2.71 17.09 -2.80
CA HIS A 411 4.13 17.18 -3.09
C HIS A 411 4.52 18.65 -3.24
N PRO A 412 5.66 19.12 -2.68
CA PRO A 412 6.06 20.52 -2.77
C PRO A 412 6.13 21.07 -4.21
N ASP A 413 6.51 20.24 -5.18
CA ASP A 413 6.55 20.64 -6.60
C ASP A 413 5.15 20.94 -7.19
N ASP A 414 4.07 20.51 -6.51
CA ASP A 414 2.69 20.79 -6.92
C ASP A 414 2.13 22.07 -6.27
N ASP A 415 2.88 22.73 -5.37
CA ASP A 415 2.37 23.85 -4.55
C ASP A 415 1.85 25.01 -5.40
N GLU A 416 2.59 25.42 -6.42
CA GLU A 416 2.17 26.50 -7.34
C GLU A 416 0.91 26.14 -8.14
N VAL A 417 0.80 24.87 -8.55
CA VAL A 417 -0.35 24.37 -9.32
C VAL A 417 -1.60 24.37 -8.44
N VAL A 418 -1.49 23.84 -7.22
CA VAL A 418 -2.63 23.78 -6.29
C VAL A 418 -3.06 25.19 -5.89
N ALA A 419 -2.13 26.07 -5.52
CA ALA A 419 -2.46 27.46 -5.16
C ALA A 419 -3.17 28.18 -6.31
N GLY A 420 -2.65 28.06 -7.55
CA GLY A 420 -3.26 28.66 -8.73
C GLY A 420 -4.69 28.16 -9.00
N VAL A 421 -4.94 26.86 -8.81
CA VAL A 421 -6.28 26.28 -8.90
C VAL A 421 -7.20 26.87 -7.83
N LEU A 422 -6.77 26.90 -6.57
CA LEU A 422 -7.59 27.41 -5.46
C LEU A 422 -7.97 28.89 -5.63
N HIS A 423 -7.05 29.72 -6.15
CA HIS A 423 -7.34 31.12 -6.50
C HIS A 423 -8.38 31.28 -7.62
N SER A 424 -8.53 30.27 -8.47
CA SER A 424 -9.47 30.28 -9.59
C SER A 424 -10.84 29.68 -9.26
N LEU A 425 -10.98 29.02 -8.10
CA LEU A 425 -12.25 28.43 -7.69
C LEU A 425 -13.27 29.55 -7.44
N PRO A 426 -14.52 29.40 -7.92
CA PRO A 426 -15.56 30.36 -7.62
C PRO A 426 -15.81 30.37 -6.11
N SER A 427 -15.78 31.56 -5.50
CA SER A 427 -16.34 31.76 -4.16
C SER A 427 -17.82 31.33 -4.21
N ALA A 428 -18.30 30.56 -3.23
CA ALA A 428 -19.68 30.13 -3.23
C ALA A 428 -20.60 31.37 -3.23
N ILE A 429 -21.70 31.29 -3.99
CA ILE A 429 -22.70 32.38 -4.12
C ILE A 429 -23.65 32.34 -2.93
#